data_AF-A0A445HQU7-F1
#
_entry.id   AF-A0A445HQU7-F1
#
_cell.length_a   1.000
_cell.length_b   1.000
_cell.length_c   1.000
_cell.angle_alpha   90.00
_cell.angle_beta   90.00
_cell.angle_gamma   90.00
#
_symmetry.space_group_name_H-M   'P 1'
#
loop_
_entity.id
_entity.type
_entity.pdbx_description
1 polymer ?
#
loop_
_entity_poly.entity_id
_entity_poly.type
_entity_poly.pdbx_seq_one_letter_code
_entity_poly.pdbx_strand_id
1 'polypeptide(L)'
;MLRIPNFIAVNVRHRLRNFPNPIPFLLSVSVAASLPPLRNRSPSQMAARESMMADYAKSGKSSCRACSQKIEAKALRLASVSKGNGPYDIVKWHHLRCFPLSSHSHSSPESIRGFSSLKSSDQEALKKLFAENNKSEEKVNEAVEDVRNELQETGERGSKRLRSSDQEALKKLFAENNKSEEKVNEAVEDVRNELQETGERGSKRLRLCTPDVKAVVNIKFSVSDVKSNYKDATLLPKWKAFQTVIFLERDDGLHDSSKIAAFDFDGCLVKTDVKRVGADAWSLMHSSIPDKLQSLYNDGYKLVIFTNESNIERWKNKRQVAVDSKIGRLNNFIVKVKVPVQVFIACGVGSKSGKVNKKEDDPFRKPKPGMWHLMEQHFNSGIAIDMDKSFFVGDAAGRESDHSVADIKFAEAIGLKFYVPEEYFA
;
A
#
# COMPACT_ATOMS: atom_id res chain seq x y z
N MET A 1 8.62 -57.72 -49.94
CA MET A 1 7.14 -57.68 -49.84
C MET A 1 6.81 -56.35 -49.18
N LEU A 2 6.00 -55.45 -49.77
CA LEU A 2 4.54 -55.53 -49.95
C LEU A 2 3.83 -55.64 -48.58
N ARG A 3 2.83 -54.82 -48.21
CA ARG A 3 1.95 -53.95 -49.02
C ARG A 3 1.28 -52.83 -48.18
N ILE A 4 0.81 -51.79 -48.88
CA ILE A 4 -0.13 -50.76 -48.42
C ILE A 4 -1.58 -51.31 -48.46
N PRO A 5 -2.51 -50.78 -47.65
CA PRO A 5 -3.72 -50.14 -48.22
C PRO A 5 -3.96 -48.74 -47.60
N ASN A 6 -4.11 -47.65 -48.36
CA ASN A 6 -5.19 -47.27 -49.29
C ASN A 6 -6.54 -47.12 -48.58
N PHE A 7 -7.01 -45.90 -48.29
CA PHE A 7 -7.59 -44.87 -49.18
C PHE A 7 -9.13 -44.96 -49.26
N ILE A 8 -9.82 -43.90 -48.84
CA ILE A 8 -11.08 -43.45 -49.45
C ILE A 8 -10.95 -41.93 -49.67
N ALA A 9 -11.26 -41.45 -50.87
CA ALA A 9 -11.18 -40.04 -51.26
C ALA A 9 -12.27 -39.66 -52.29
N VAL A 10 -12.95 -38.52 -52.09
CA VAL A 10 -13.96 -37.86 -52.97
C VAL A 10 -14.03 -36.36 -52.55
N ASN A 11 -13.69 -35.30 -53.29
CA ASN A 11 -13.21 -35.07 -54.68
C ASN A 11 -14.31 -35.19 -55.76
N VAL A 12 -14.69 -34.21 -56.62
CA VAL A 12 -14.17 -32.87 -57.05
C VAL A 12 -15.39 -32.01 -57.53
N ARG A 13 -15.48 -30.66 -57.52
CA ARG A 13 -14.85 -29.57 -58.34
C ARG A 13 -15.42 -28.21 -57.84
N HIS A 14 -14.83 -27.01 -57.92
CA HIS A 14 -14.05 -26.23 -58.94
C HIS A 14 -14.86 -25.52 -60.06
N ARG A 15 -14.82 -24.17 -60.09
CA ARG A 15 -14.54 -23.34 -61.29
C ARG A 15 -14.16 -21.88 -60.96
N LEU A 16 -13.31 -21.30 -61.82
CA LEU A 16 -12.74 -19.93 -61.79
C LEU A 16 -13.40 -19.02 -62.85
N ARG A 17 -13.25 -17.68 -62.75
CA ARG A 17 -13.01 -16.75 -63.90
C ARG A 17 -12.76 -15.26 -63.52
N ASN A 18 -11.54 -14.80 -63.82
CA ASN A 18 -11.06 -13.57 -64.49
C ASN A 18 -11.50 -12.11 -64.15
N PHE A 19 -10.46 -11.24 -64.21
CA PHE A 19 -10.32 -9.74 -64.25
C PHE A 19 -11.03 -9.01 -65.45
N PRO A 20 -11.03 -7.64 -65.64
CA PRO A 20 -10.09 -6.59 -65.12
C PRO A 20 -10.62 -5.15 -64.75
N ASN A 21 -9.66 -4.29 -64.36
CA ASN A 21 -9.53 -2.81 -64.15
C ASN A 21 -10.24 -1.84 -65.17
N PRO A 22 -10.33 -0.47 -64.97
CA PRO A 22 -9.27 0.45 -64.47
C PRO A 22 -9.65 1.78 -63.72
N ILE A 23 -8.62 2.62 -63.52
CA ILE A 23 -8.49 3.92 -62.79
C ILE A 23 -8.69 5.14 -63.73
N PRO A 24 -8.87 6.38 -63.22
CA PRO A 24 -7.81 7.42 -63.32
C PRO A 24 -7.62 8.26 -62.01
N PHE A 25 -6.39 8.56 -61.53
CA PHE A 25 -5.50 9.70 -61.90
C PHE A 25 -6.21 11.06 -61.82
N LEU A 26 -5.80 12.04 -60.98
CA LEU A 26 -4.58 12.86 -60.92
C LEU A 26 -4.48 13.52 -59.50
N LEU A 27 -3.45 14.24 -59.01
CA LEU A 27 -2.16 14.74 -59.52
C LEU A 27 -1.18 14.94 -58.33
N SER A 28 0.13 14.97 -58.61
CA SER A 28 1.23 15.11 -57.63
C SER A 28 1.49 16.53 -57.14
N VAL A 29 1.99 16.67 -55.90
CA VAL A 29 3.16 17.55 -55.59
C VAL A 29 4.07 16.85 -54.58
N SER A 30 5.35 16.70 -54.92
CA SER A 30 6.39 16.29 -53.97
C SER A 30 7.12 17.52 -53.43
N VAL A 31 7.34 17.58 -52.12
CA VAL A 31 8.36 18.44 -51.53
C VAL A 31 9.23 17.59 -50.62
N ALA A 32 10.43 17.30 -51.08
CA ALA A 32 11.48 16.76 -50.22
C ALA A 32 12.05 17.92 -49.38
N ALA A 33 11.95 17.81 -48.06
CA ALA A 33 12.67 18.66 -47.12
C ALA A 33 13.59 17.76 -46.29
N SER A 34 14.88 17.80 -46.61
CA SER A 34 15.91 17.00 -45.94
C SER A 34 15.95 17.30 -44.45
N LEU A 35 15.87 16.26 -43.61
CA LEU A 35 16.17 16.38 -42.19
C LEU A 35 17.62 16.87 -42.03
N PRO A 36 17.87 17.94 -41.25
CA PRO A 36 19.23 18.33 -40.91
C PRO A 36 19.86 17.25 -40.01
N PRO A 37 21.19 17.02 -40.07
CA PRO A 37 21.84 16.05 -39.21
C PRO A 37 21.65 16.44 -37.74
N LEU A 38 21.29 15.44 -36.92
CA LEU A 38 21.17 15.60 -35.47
C LEU A 38 22.53 16.09 -34.92
N ARG A 39 22.58 17.36 -34.53
CA ARG A 39 23.71 17.94 -33.83
C ARG A 39 23.81 17.25 -32.47
N ASN A 40 24.88 16.48 -32.26
CA ASN A 40 25.24 15.97 -30.93
C ASN A 40 25.18 17.12 -29.92
N ARG A 41 24.24 17.03 -28.99
CA ARG A 41 24.19 17.87 -27.79
C ARG A 41 24.56 17.01 -26.59
N SER A 42 25.39 17.56 -25.72
CA SER A 42 25.90 16.90 -24.52
C SER A 42 24.77 16.45 -23.57
N PRO A 43 24.98 15.39 -22.76
CA PRO A 43 24.05 14.97 -21.73
C PRO A 43 24.03 15.99 -20.57
N SER A 44 23.27 17.09 -20.72
CA SER A 44 23.18 18.15 -19.72
C SER A 44 21.86 18.96 -19.81
N GLN A 45 20.72 18.27 -19.64
CA GLN A 45 19.38 18.86 -19.43
C GLN A 45 18.43 17.79 -18.85
N MET A 46 18.76 17.18 -17.71
CA MET A 46 18.25 17.59 -16.38
C MET A 46 16.72 17.81 -16.34
N ALA A 47 16.04 16.91 -15.63
CA ALA A 47 14.62 17.03 -15.29
C ALA A 47 14.31 18.37 -14.59
N ALA A 48 13.12 18.91 -14.84
CA ALA A 48 12.68 20.17 -14.24
C ALA A 48 12.55 20.04 -12.71
N ARG A 49 13.55 20.56 -11.98
CA ARG A 49 13.57 20.56 -10.51
C ARG A 49 12.39 21.37 -9.97
N GLU A 50 11.55 20.75 -9.14
CA GLU A 50 10.69 21.50 -8.23
C GLU A 50 11.58 22.35 -7.31
N SER A 51 11.22 23.61 -7.10
CA SER A 51 11.99 24.54 -6.28
C SER A 51 11.22 24.93 -5.02
N MET A 52 11.93 25.17 -3.91
CA MET A 52 11.30 25.59 -2.66
C MET A 52 11.17 27.10 -2.56
N MET A 53 10.11 27.56 -1.88
CA MET A 53 9.94 28.95 -1.46
C MET A 53 9.56 29.04 0.02
N ALA A 54 10.10 30.02 0.72
CA ALA A 54 9.69 30.42 2.07
C ALA A 54 9.27 31.89 2.07
N ASP A 55 8.19 32.22 2.79
CA ASP A 55 7.63 33.56 2.90
C ASP A 55 6.82 33.70 4.19
N TYR A 56 6.61 34.93 4.64
CA TYR A 56 5.57 35.21 5.64
C TYR A 56 4.23 35.39 4.92
N ALA A 57 3.16 34.81 5.45
CA ALA A 57 1.84 34.91 4.84
C ALA A 57 1.34 36.37 4.80
N LYS A 58 1.40 36.99 3.62
CA LYS A 58 0.98 38.40 3.40
C LYS A 58 -0.48 38.68 3.80
N SER A 59 -1.32 37.65 3.84
CA SER A 59 -2.68 37.70 4.41
C SER A 59 -3.14 36.29 4.81
N GLY A 60 -4.16 36.19 5.65
CA GLY A 60 -4.78 34.92 6.07
C GLY A 60 -5.59 34.19 4.99
N LYS A 61 -5.35 34.48 3.71
CA LYS A 61 -6.12 33.96 2.56
C LYS A 61 -5.52 32.68 1.94
N SER A 62 -4.25 32.36 2.21
CA SER A 62 -3.66 31.09 1.76
C SER A 62 -4.04 29.93 2.68
N SER A 63 -4.46 28.80 2.12
CA SER A 63 -4.61 27.53 2.82
C SER A 63 -3.36 26.67 2.66
N CYS A 64 -3.07 25.84 3.66
CA CYS A 64 -2.05 24.79 3.58
C CYS A 64 -2.58 23.62 2.74
N ARG A 65 -1.77 23.11 1.81
CA ARG A 65 -2.16 22.02 0.92
C ARG A 65 -2.24 20.65 1.61
N ALA A 66 -1.55 20.46 2.73
CA ALA A 66 -1.57 19.19 3.49
C ALA A 66 -2.73 19.13 4.50
N CYS A 67 -2.92 20.14 5.36
CA CYS A 67 -3.96 20.10 6.40
C CYS A 67 -5.25 20.90 6.04
N SER A 68 -5.29 21.54 4.87
CA SER A 68 -6.39 22.41 4.39
C SER A 68 -6.74 23.64 5.26
N GLN A 69 -6.12 23.81 6.42
CA GLN A 69 -6.34 24.97 7.28
C GLN A 69 -5.74 26.25 6.70
N LYS A 70 -6.29 27.41 7.10
CA LYS A 70 -5.73 28.73 6.74
C LYS A 70 -4.35 28.91 7.37
N ILE A 71 -3.46 29.56 6.65
CA ILE A 71 -2.17 30.04 7.16
C ILE A 71 -2.39 31.49 7.60
N GLU A 72 -2.23 31.75 8.89
CA GLU A 72 -2.48 33.07 9.49
C GLU A 72 -1.59 34.17 8.89
N ALA A 73 -2.10 35.41 8.86
CA ALA A 73 -1.29 36.54 8.37
C ALA A 73 -0.02 36.71 9.24
N LYS A 74 1.11 36.96 8.58
CA LYS A 74 2.47 37.02 9.17
C LYS A 74 3.04 35.69 9.68
N ALA A 75 2.33 34.56 9.59
CA ALA A 75 2.89 33.25 9.92
C ALA A 75 3.90 32.79 8.84
N LEU A 76 4.95 32.09 9.28
CA LEU A 76 5.94 31.48 8.38
C LEU A 76 5.32 30.28 7.64
N ARG A 77 5.54 30.23 6.32
CA ARG A 77 5.05 29.16 5.44
C ARG A 77 6.09 28.76 4.41
N LEU A 78 6.03 27.48 4.01
CA LEU A 78 6.86 26.89 2.97
C LEU A 78 5.99 26.55 1.76
N ALA A 79 6.58 26.48 0.57
CA ALA A 79 5.91 26.02 -0.64
C ALA A 79 6.83 25.23 -1.55
N SER A 80 6.26 24.20 -2.19
CA SER A 80 6.82 23.60 -3.40
C SER A 80 6.32 24.37 -4.61
N VAL A 81 7.25 24.66 -5.53
CA VAL A 81 7.02 25.44 -6.74
C VAL A 81 7.37 24.58 -7.94
N SER A 82 6.36 24.22 -8.73
CA SER A 82 6.52 23.49 -9.99
C SER A 82 6.12 24.36 -11.18
N LYS A 83 6.72 24.11 -12.34
CA LYS A 83 6.31 24.80 -13.58
C LYS A 83 4.97 24.25 -14.05
N GLY A 84 3.99 25.12 -14.28
CA GLY A 84 2.74 24.75 -14.94
C GLY A 84 2.86 24.79 -16.47
N ASN A 85 1.80 24.37 -17.17
CA ASN A 85 1.71 24.39 -18.64
C ASN A 85 1.49 25.81 -19.21
N GLY A 86 1.87 26.86 -18.48
CA GLY A 86 1.66 28.27 -18.83
C GLY A 86 2.74 29.16 -18.22
N PRO A 87 2.66 30.50 -18.39
CA PRO A 87 3.71 31.44 -17.97
C PRO A 87 3.81 31.68 -16.46
N TYR A 88 3.07 30.93 -15.64
CA TYR A 88 2.99 31.10 -14.19
C TYR A 88 3.39 29.82 -13.44
N ASP A 89 4.19 29.97 -12.39
CA ASP A 89 4.56 28.88 -11.50
C ASP A 89 3.37 28.42 -10.64
N ILE A 90 3.25 27.10 -10.42
CA ILE A 90 2.27 26.51 -9.51
C ILE A 90 2.88 26.44 -8.11
N VAL A 91 2.40 27.31 -7.21
CA VAL A 91 2.91 27.42 -5.83
C VAL A 91 1.96 26.74 -4.84
N LYS A 92 2.41 25.65 -4.20
CA LYS A 92 1.63 24.89 -3.21
C LYS A 92 2.08 25.27 -1.78
N TRP A 93 1.35 26.15 -1.11
CA TRP A 93 1.67 26.61 0.26
C TRP A 93 1.37 25.57 1.34
N HIS A 94 2.20 25.55 2.38
CA HIS A 94 2.09 24.68 3.56
C HIS A 94 2.48 25.44 4.83
N HIS A 95 1.92 25.07 5.99
CA HIS A 95 2.51 25.47 7.28
C HIS A 95 3.89 24.82 7.45
N LEU A 96 4.76 25.43 8.27
CA LEU A 96 6.11 24.94 8.56
C LEU A 96 6.17 23.44 8.94
N ARG A 97 5.22 22.98 9.76
CA ARG A 97 5.13 21.57 10.23
C ARG A 97 4.37 20.62 9.29
N CYS A 98 3.82 21.15 8.20
CA CYS A 98 2.98 20.40 7.26
C CYS A 98 3.62 20.33 5.86
N PHE A 99 4.88 20.73 5.73
CA PHE A 99 5.64 20.67 4.50
C PHE A 99 6.35 19.30 4.38
N PRO A 100 6.27 18.60 3.22
CA PRO A 100 6.87 17.28 3.04
C PRO A 100 8.40 17.40 2.84
N LEU A 101 9.13 17.54 3.95
CA LEU A 101 10.60 17.69 3.96
C LEU A 101 11.32 16.50 3.30
N SER A 102 10.84 15.27 3.55
CA SER A 102 11.39 14.01 3.01
C SER A 102 11.34 13.89 1.49
N SER A 103 10.47 14.65 0.80
CA SER A 103 10.43 14.67 -0.67
C SER A 103 11.52 15.53 -1.30
N HIS A 104 12.35 16.20 -0.49
CA HIS A 104 13.29 17.22 -0.97
C HIS A 104 14.64 17.26 -0.21
N SER A 105 14.98 16.22 0.56
CA SER A 105 16.08 16.17 1.56
C SER A 105 17.50 16.51 1.07
N HIS A 106 17.72 16.64 -0.24
CA HIS A 106 18.99 17.08 -0.83
C HIS A 106 19.09 18.61 -1.05
N SER A 107 18.09 19.39 -0.63
CA SER A 107 18.05 20.84 -0.79
C SER A 107 18.51 21.52 0.49
N SER A 108 19.62 22.28 0.48
CA SER A 108 20.04 23.01 1.68
C SER A 108 19.03 24.13 2.02
N PRO A 109 18.82 24.47 3.31
CA PRO A 109 17.91 25.56 3.71
C PRO A 109 18.19 26.90 3.01
N GLU A 110 19.47 27.17 2.73
CA GLU A 110 19.93 28.38 2.04
C GLU A 110 19.50 28.44 0.57
N SER A 111 19.19 27.29 -0.06
CA SER A 111 18.68 27.22 -1.42
C SER A 111 17.18 27.55 -1.54
N ILE A 112 16.47 27.71 -0.42
CA ILE A 112 15.04 28.02 -0.41
C ILE A 112 14.82 29.48 -0.83
N ARG A 113 14.04 29.70 -1.89
CA ARG A 113 13.72 31.04 -2.40
C ARG A 113 13.01 31.86 -1.33
N GLY A 114 13.63 32.96 -0.89
CA GLY A 114 13.11 33.84 0.16
C GLY A 114 13.69 33.60 1.56
N PHE A 115 14.53 32.58 1.76
CA PHE A 115 15.17 32.28 3.05
C PHE A 115 15.91 33.49 3.65
N SER A 116 16.69 34.20 2.85
CA SER A 116 17.45 35.39 3.25
C SER A 116 16.57 36.59 3.66
N SER A 117 15.28 36.58 3.34
CA SER A 117 14.31 37.61 3.73
C SER A 117 13.52 37.27 5.00
N LEU A 118 13.77 36.10 5.61
CA LEU A 118 13.20 35.72 6.89
C LEU A 118 13.97 36.35 8.07
N LYS A 119 13.35 36.40 9.25
CA LYS A 119 14.03 36.76 10.51
C LYS A 119 15.09 35.73 10.87
N SER A 120 16.19 36.16 11.50
CA SER A 120 17.28 35.27 11.91
C SER A 120 16.82 34.09 12.78
N SER A 121 15.87 34.31 13.70
CA SER A 121 15.27 33.25 14.52
C SER A 121 14.59 32.15 13.70
N ASP A 122 13.94 32.53 12.60
CA ASP A 122 13.17 31.64 11.74
C ASP A 122 14.08 30.94 10.72
N GLN A 123 15.17 31.60 10.31
CA GLN A 123 16.28 31.00 9.56
C GLN A 123 16.96 29.89 10.37
N GLU A 124 17.28 30.13 11.64
CA GLU A 124 17.85 29.14 12.55
C GLU A 124 16.89 27.97 12.79
N ALA A 125 15.60 28.25 13.01
CA ALA A 125 14.57 27.22 13.16
C ALA A 125 14.47 26.31 11.92
N LEU A 126 14.51 26.89 10.72
CA LEU A 126 14.53 26.12 9.46
C LEU A 126 15.81 25.29 9.31
N LYS A 127 17.00 25.87 9.58
CA LYS A 127 18.26 25.12 9.53
C LYS A 127 18.25 23.92 10.48
N LYS A 128 17.71 24.10 11.70
CA LYS A 128 17.57 23.03 12.68
C LYS A 128 16.65 21.91 12.19
N LEU A 129 15.47 22.25 11.63
CA LEU A 129 14.52 21.25 11.12
C LEU A 129 15.12 20.38 9.99
N PHE A 130 15.86 20.98 9.06
CA PHE A 130 16.53 20.22 7.99
C PHE A 130 17.70 19.38 8.53
N ALA A 131 18.50 19.91 9.46
CA ALA A 131 19.60 19.17 10.08
C ALA A 131 19.14 17.99 10.95
N GLU A 132 17.95 18.09 11.58
CA GLU A 132 17.32 16.98 12.30
C GLU A 132 16.82 15.89 11.34
N ASN A 133 16.23 16.27 10.18
CA ASN A 133 15.77 15.33 9.17
C ASN A 133 16.93 14.52 8.53
N ASN A 134 18.02 15.19 8.14
CA ASN A 134 19.16 14.52 7.50
C ASN A 134 19.82 13.51 8.44
N LYS A 135 19.93 13.83 9.75
CA LYS A 135 20.46 12.91 10.77
C LYS A 135 19.56 11.69 11.02
N SER A 136 18.26 11.78 10.75
CA SER A 136 17.39 10.60 10.77
C SER A 136 17.54 9.74 9.52
N GLU A 137 17.78 10.34 8.35
CA GLU A 137 18.01 9.59 7.10
C GLU A 137 19.37 8.86 7.11
N GLU A 138 20.45 9.52 7.57
CA GLU A 138 21.79 8.91 7.70
C GLU A 138 21.76 7.64 8.58
N LYS A 139 21.09 7.70 9.74
CA LYS A 139 20.96 6.56 10.67
C LYS A 139 20.13 5.41 10.12
N VAL A 140 19.15 5.70 9.26
CA VAL A 140 18.36 4.65 8.59
C VAL A 140 19.21 3.96 7.53
N ASN A 141 19.99 4.71 6.76
CA ASN A 141 20.88 4.15 5.74
C ASN A 141 22.01 3.32 6.35
N GLU A 142 22.60 3.78 7.46
CA GLU A 142 23.63 3.04 8.23
C GLU A 142 23.07 1.70 8.74
N ALA A 143 21.88 1.71 9.36
CA ALA A 143 21.22 0.49 9.82
C ALA A 143 20.79 -0.48 8.70
N VAL A 144 20.46 0.03 7.51
CA VAL A 144 20.14 -0.81 6.34
C VAL A 144 21.39 -1.51 5.80
N GLU A 145 22.53 -0.82 5.76
CA GLU A 145 23.77 -1.40 5.23
C GLU A 145 24.44 -2.37 6.23
N ASP A 146 24.28 -2.17 7.54
CA ASP A 146 24.64 -3.17 8.57
C ASP A 146 23.87 -4.49 8.37
N VAL A 147 22.54 -4.41 8.19
CA VAL A 147 21.69 -5.59 7.91
C VAL A 147 22.10 -6.27 6.59
N ARG A 148 22.49 -5.49 5.58
CA ARG A 148 22.99 -6.02 4.30
C ARG A 148 24.31 -6.78 4.46
N ASN A 149 25.21 -6.29 5.31
CA ASN A 149 26.49 -6.94 5.60
C ASN A 149 26.30 -8.24 6.41
N GLU A 150 25.40 -8.28 7.40
CA GLU A 150 25.05 -9.51 8.13
C GLU A 150 24.47 -10.61 7.20
N LEU A 151 23.69 -10.20 6.19
CA LEU A 151 23.14 -11.12 5.18
C LEU A 151 24.22 -11.68 4.22
N GLN A 152 25.35 -10.99 4.03
CA GLN A 152 26.49 -11.54 3.29
C GLN A 152 27.33 -12.50 4.15
N GLU A 153 27.61 -12.16 5.41
CA GLU A 153 28.39 -13.04 6.30
C GLU A 153 27.71 -14.38 6.61
N THR A 154 26.38 -14.41 6.63
CA THR A 154 25.60 -15.64 6.86
C THR A 154 25.62 -16.59 5.66
N GLY A 155 25.83 -16.07 4.43
CA GLY A 155 25.96 -16.89 3.22
C GLY A 155 27.22 -17.77 3.18
N GLU A 156 28.34 -17.27 3.70
CA GLU A 156 29.63 -17.98 3.62
C GLU A 156 29.79 -19.10 4.67
N ARG A 157 29.13 -18.98 5.84
CA ARG A 157 29.24 -19.97 6.93
C ARG A 157 28.43 -21.25 6.68
N GLY A 158 27.55 -21.29 5.68
CA GLY A 158 26.73 -22.45 5.33
C GLY A 158 27.47 -23.60 4.61
N SER A 159 28.68 -23.36 4.08
CA SER A 159 29.32 -24.29 3.13
C SER A 159 30.10 -25.47 3.75
N LYS A 160 29.54 -26.15 4.76
CA LYS A 160 30.08 -27.43 5.30
C LYS A 160 29.00 -28.48 5.64
N ARG A 161 28.25 -28.92 4.62
CA ARG A 161 27.66 -30.27 4.40
C ARG A 161 26.44 -30.21 3.46
N LEU A 162 26.67 -30.23 2.15
CA LEU A 162 25.65 -30.54 1.13
C LEU A 162 26.34 -31.21 -0.08
N ARG A 163 25.56 -31.90 -0.93
CA ARG A 163 26.11 -32.67 -2.06
C ARG A 163 26.39 -31.74 -3.25
N SER A 164 27.28 -32.18 -4.14
CA SER A 164 27.73 -31.39 -5.31
C SER A 164 26.59 -30.97 -6.26
N SER A 165 25.50 -31.75 -6.33
CA SER A 165 24.30 -31.40 -7.09
C SER A 165 23.64 -30.11 -6.63
N ASP A 166 23.68 -29.83 -5.33
CA ASP A 166 22.82 -28.83 -4.70
C ASP A 166 23.48 -27.44 -4.76
N GLN A 167 24.81 -27.40 -4.79
CA GLN A 167 25.59 -26.17 -5.04
C GLN A 167 25.42 -25.64 -6.47
N GLU A 168 25.23 -26.51 -7.45
CA GLU A 168 25.04 -26.09 -8.85
C GLU A 168 23.61 -25.59 -9.11
N ALA A 169 22.61 -26.18 -8.44
CA ALA A 169 21.24 -25.66 -8.43
C ALA A 169 21.15 -24.26 -7.80
N LEU A 170 21.79 -24.03 -6.64
CA LEU A 170 21.85 -22.72 -5.99
C LEU A 170 22.50 -21.65 -6.89
N LYS A 171 23.63 -21.98 -7.55
CA LYS A 171 24.28 -21.05 -8.49
C LYS A 171 23.42 -20.70 -9.70
N LYS A 172 22.60 -21.64 -10.21
CA LYS A 172 21.62 -21.34 -11.27
C LYS A 172 20.52 -20.40 -10.79
N LEU A 173 19.95 -20.63 -9.61
CA LEU A 173 18.89 -19.78 -9.06
C LEU A 173 19.34 -18.33 -8.86
N PHE A 174 20.56 -18.09 -8.34
CA PHE A 174 21.09 -16.73 -8.23
C PHE A 174 21.35 -16.07 -9.60
N ALA A 175 21.81 -16.83 -10.60
CA ALA A 175 22.02 -16.31 -11.96
C ALA A 175 20.70 -16.04 -12.71
N GLU A 176 19.64 -16.77 -12.41
CA GLU A 176 18.29 -16.56 -12.95
C GLU A 176 17.60 -15.35 -12.30
N ASN A 177 17.75 -15.15 -10.99
CA ASN A 177 17.22 -13.97 -10.29
C ASN A 177 17.81 -12.66 -10.82
N ASN A 178 19.13 -12.55 -10.98
CA ASN A 178 19.77 -11.34 -11.52
C ASN A 178 19.28 -11.02 -12.95
N LYS A 179 19.01 -12.05 -13.78
CA LYS A 179 18.40 -11.89 -15.10
C LYS A 179 16.92 -11.50 -15.06
N SER A 180 16.22 -11.78 -13.95
CA SER A 180 14.83 -11.35 -13.77
C SER A 180 14.74 -9.90 -13.34
N GLU A 181 15.64 -9.41 -12.49
CA GLU A 181 15.73 -7.99 -12.12
C GLU A 181 16.05 -7.11 -13.34
N GLU A 182 16.98 -7.53 -14.19
CA GLU A 182 17.36 -6.79 -15.41
C GLU A 182 16.14 -6.64 -16.36
N LYS A 183 15.32 -7.69 -16.51
CA LYS A 183 14.07 -7.66 -17.31
C LYS A 183 12.94 -6.86 -16.67
N VAL A 184 12.84 -6.85 -15.35
CA VAL A 184 11.83 -6.03 -14.64
C VAL A 184 12.14 -4.54 -14.83
N ASN A 185 13.43 -4.15 -14.77
CA ASN A 185 13.85 -2.77 -15.02
C ASN A 185 13.59 -2.34 -16.47
N GLU A 186 13.78 -3.22 -17.45
CA GLU A 186 13.46 -2.97 -18.86
C GLU A 186 11.95 -2.78 -19.08
N ALA A 187 11.11 -3.68 -18.52
CA ALA A 187 9.65 -3.59 -18.62
C ALA A 187 9.05 -2.36 -17.89
N VAL A 188 9.70 -1.87 -16.83
CA VAL A 188 9.26 -0.67 -16.09
C VAL A 188 9.47 0.61 -16.91
N GLU A 189 10.50 0.69 -17.77
CA GLU A 189 10.68 1.82 -18.67
C GLU A 189 9.74 1.77 -19.90
N ASP A 190 9.38 0.59 -20.41
CA ASP A 190 8.36 0.48 -21.46
C ASP A 190 6.98 0.99 -20.98
N VAL A 191 6.54 0.57 -19.78
CA VAL A 191 5.29 1.07 -19.16
C VAL A 191 5.34 2.58 -18.89
N ARG A 192 6.54 3.13 -18.62
CA ARG A 192 6.75 4.58 -18.41
C ARG A 192 6.54 5.39 -19.70
N ASN A 193 6.83 4.80 -20.85
CA ASN A 193 6.67 5.43 -22.15
C ASN A 193 5.22 5.40 -22.66
N GLU A 194 4.48 4.30 -22.45
CA GLU A 194 3.06 4.21 -22.86
C GLU A 194 2.14 5.20 -22.11
N LEU A 195 2.48 5.57 -20.88
CA LEU A 195 1.69 6.49 -20.04
C LEU A 195 1.73 7.96 -20.48
N GLN A 196 2.45 8.33 -21.55
CA GLN A 196 2.47 9.70 -22.08
C GLN A 196 1.41 10.01 -23.15
N GLU A 197 0.75 9.01 -23.75
CA GLU A 197 -0.10 9.23 -24.93
C GLU A 197 -1.62 9.33 -24.69
N THR A 198 -2.13 9.03 -23.48
CA THR A 198 -3.59 8.91 -23.23
C THR A 198 -4.15 9.92 -22.22
N GLY A 199 -4.35 11.18 -22.67
CA GLY A 199 -4.60 12.32 -21.78
C GLY A 199 -5.73 13.33 -22.12
N GLU A 200 -6.69 13.04 -23.01
CA GLU A 200 -7.75 14.01 -23.36
C GLU A 200 -9.20 13.47 -23.41
N ARG A 201 -10.03 13.95 -22.46
CA ARG A 201 -11.52 14.00 -22.34
C ARG A 201 -12.02 13.32 -21.05
N GLY A 202 -12.99 13.86 -20.31
CA GLY A 202 -13.74 15.12 -20.45
C GLY A 202 -14.57 15.41 -19.19
N SER A 203 -14.97 16.67 -18.97
CA SER A 203 -15.51 17.16 -17.69
C SER A 203 -17.04 17.31 -17.66
N LYS A 204 -17.65 17.21 -16.44
CA LYS A 204 -19.00 17.61 -15.93
C LYS A 204 -19.67 16.45 -15.14
N ARG A 205 -20.40 16.63 -14.02
CA ARG A 205 -20.82 17.83 -13.25
C ARG A 205 -21.23 17.48 -11.80
N LEU A 206 -20.61 18.15 -10.83
CA LEU A 206 -21.07 18.58 -9.49
C LEU A 206 -22.43 18.08 -8.92
N ARG A 207 -22.41 17.55 -7.68
CA ARG A 207 -23.27 18.02 -6.55
C ARG A 207 -22.61 17.73 -5.19
N LEU A 208 -22.76 18.67 -4.25
CA LEU A 208 -22.15 18.63 -2.90
C LEU A 208 -23.03 17.86 -1.89
N CYS A 209 -22.38 17.29 -0.87
CA CYS A 209 -22.76 17.50 0.54
C CYS A 209 -21.49 17.55 1.42
N THR A 210 -21.62 18.07 2.63
CA THR A 210 -20.55 18.74 3.41
C THR A 210 -19.69 17.82 4.31
N PRO A 211 -18.49 18.27 4.73
CA PRO A 211 -17.50 17.41 5.38
C PRO A 211 -17.64 17.36 6.91
N ASP A 212 -17.45 16.18 7.49
CA ASP A 212 -17.17 16.02 8.92
C ASP A 212 -15.68 15.67 9.12
N VAL A 213 -14.98 16.50 9.89
CA VAL A 213 -13.51 16.47 9.98
C VAL A 213 -13.10 15.48 11.06
N LYS A 214 -12.98 14.20 10.68
CA LYS A 214 -12.35 13.19 11.53
C LYS A 214 -10.91 13.58 11.81
N ALA A 215 -10.61 13.82 13.08
CA ALA A 215 -9.24 13.97 13.55
C ALA A 215 -8.50 12.64 13.34
N VAL A 216 -7.65 12.57 12.30
CA VAL A 216 -6.79 11.41 12.06
C VAL A 216 -5.91 11.22 13.29
N VAL A 217 -6.12 10.10 13.99
CA VAL A 217 -5.31 9.75 15.16
C VAL A 217 -3.92 9.41 14.64
N ASN A 218 -2.96 10.32 14.82
CA ASN A 218 -1.58 10.09 14.46
C ASN A 218 -0.98 9.07 15.43
N ILE A 219 -0.85 7.82 14.99
CA ILE A 219 -0.32 6.74 15.82
C ILE A 219 1.20 6.85 15.77
N LYS A 220 1.81 7.15 16.92
CA LYS A 220 3.26 7.11 17.07
C LYS A 220 3.73 5.65 17.09
N PHE A 221 3.87 5.07 15.91
CA PHE A 221 4.50 3.77 15.69
C PHE A 221 6.03 3.94 15.61
N SER A 222 6.76 2.98 16.16
CA SER A 222 8.22 2.92 16.09
C SER A 222 8.62 1.45 16.10
N VAL A 223 9.61 1.08 15.30
CA VAL A 223 10.15 -0.30 15.28
C VAL A 223 10.71 -0.70 16.65
N SER A 224 11.21 0.26 17.44
CA SER A 224 11.64 0.04 18.84
C SER A 224 10.53 -0.44 19.78
N ASP A 225 9.28 -0.13 19.46
CA ASP A 225 8.13 -0.40 20.31
C ASP A 225 7.44 -1.72 19.91
N VAL A 226 7.89 -2.33 18.81
CA VAL A 226 7.43 -3.62 18.29
C VAL A 226 8.11 -4.76 19.06
N LYS A 227 7.33 -5.78 19.44
CA LYS A 227 7.78 -6.89 20.30
C LYS A 227 7.49 -8.24 19.66
N SER A 228 8.35 -9.23 19.93
CA SER A 228 8.14 -10.65 19.60
C SER A 228 7.24 -11.39 20.59
N ASN A 229 6.77 -10.72 21.64
CA ASN A 229 5.84 -11.26 22.62
C ASN A 229 4.65 -10.30 22.83
N TYR A 230 3.47 -10.87 23.11
CA TYR A 230 2.33 -10.12 23.64
C TYR A 230 2.20 -10.42 25.14
N LYS A 231 2.81 -9.53 25.94
CA LYS A 231 2.91 -9.65 27.41
C LYS A 231 3.73 -10.87 27.82
N ASP A 232 3.09 -11.90 28.37
CA ASP A 232 3.69 -13.17 28.79
C ASP A 232 3.56 -14.26 27.71
N ALA A 233 2.88 -14.00 26.60
CA ALA A 233 2.73 -14.94 25.50
C ALA A 233 3.76 -14.68 24.38
N THR A 234 4.49 -15.73 24.01
CA THR A 234 5.41 -15.75 22.88
C THR A 234 4.62 -15.81 21.57
N LEU A 235 5.04 -15.04 20.56
CA LEU A 235 4.43 -15.06 19.23
C LEU A 235 5.24 -15.96 18.29
N LEU A 236 4.58 -16.50 17.27
CA LEU A 236 5.25 -17.25 16.19
C LEU A 236 6.16 -16.32 15.35
N PRO A 237 7.11 -16.87 14.57
CA PRO A 237 7.85 -16.09 13.57
C PRO A 237 6.91 -15.29 12.65
N LYS A 238 7.36 -14.12 12.21
CA LYS A 238 6.57 -13.06 11.53
C LYS A 238 5.43 -12.43 12.36
N TRP A 239 5.01 -12.98 13.50
CA TRP A 239 3.99 -12.34 14.34
C TRP A 239 4.63 -11.41 15.38
N LYS A 240 4.11 -10.19 15.48
CA LYS A 240 4.62 -9.14 16.39
C LYS A 240 3.49 -8.49 17.17
N ALA A 241 3.85 -7.79 18.25
CA ALA A 241 2.95 -6.98 19.05
C ALA A 241 3.36 -5.51 19.04
N PHE A 242 2.38 -4.61 18.97
CA PHE A 242 2.52 -3.18 19.23
C PHE A 242 1.35 -2.71 20.08
N GLN A 243 1.64 -2.15 21.26
CA GLN A 243 0.63 -1.77 22.26
C GLN A 243 -0.35 -2.92 22.60
N THR A 244 -1.63 -2.80 22.21
CA THR A 244 -2.69 -3.82 22.40
C THR A 244 -3.00 -4.62 21.13
N VAL A 245 -2.24 -4.41 20.05
CA VAL A 245 -2.40 -5.10 18.76
C VAL A 245 -1.35 -6.19 18.60
N ILE A 246 -1.77 -7.36 18.15
CA ILE A 246 -0.89 -8.36 17.53
C ILE A 246 -1.08 -8.26 16.02
N PHE A 247 -0.01 -8.25 15.23
CA PHE A 247 -0.06 -8.19 13.78
C PHE A 247 0.90 -9.17 13.13
N LEU A 248 0.59 -9.58 11.90
CA LEU A 248 1.47 -10.35 11.05
C LEU A 248 2.38 -9.38 10.28
N GLU A 249 3.70 -9.54 10.33
CA GLU A 249 4.62 -8.79 9.49
C GLU A 249 4.39 -9.09 8.00
N ARG A 250 4.85 -8.17 7.14
CA ARG A 250 4.75 -8.30 5.69
C ARG A 250 5.25 -9.68 5.25
N ASP A 251 4.38 -10.42 4.56
CA ASP A 251 4.74 -11.66 3.90
C ASP A 251 5.25 -11.40 2.49
N ASP A 252 6.01 -12.34 1.94
CA ASP A 252 6.56 -12.23 0.60
C ASP A 252 5.41 -12.19 -0.43
N GLY A 253 5.46 -11.21 -1.33
CA GLY A 253 4.38 -10.92 -2.28
C GLY A 253 3.24 -10.05 -1.74
N LEU A 254 3.16 -9.69 -0.45
CA LEU A 254 2.14 -8.74 0.00
C LEU A 254 2.41 -7.33 -0.56
N HIS A 255 1.64 -6.93 -1.57
CA HIS A 255 1.71 -5.62 -2.18
C HIS A 255 0.89 -4.57 -1.44
N ASP A 256 1.44 -3.35 -1.34
CA ASP A 256 0.68 -2.17 -0.92
C ASP A 256 -0.18 -1.65 -2.08
N SER A 257 -1.34 -1.07 -1.77
CA SER A 257 -2.30 -0.64 -2.79
C SER A 257 -3.10 0.57 -2.32
N SER A 258 -3.59 1.34 -3.29
CA SER A 258 -4.65 2.32 -3.06
C SER A 258 -6.02 1.65 -2.87
N LYS A 259 -6.18 0.38 -3.24
CA LYS A 259 -7.44 -0.37 -3.08
C LYS A 259 -7.30 -1.37 -1.94
N ILE A 260 -8.09 -1.19 -0.88
CA ILE A 260 -8.09 -2.07 0.29
C ILE A 260 -9.39 -2.87 0.35
N ALA A 261 -9.26 -4.19 0.34
CA ALA A 261 -10.35 -5.11 0.66
C ALA A 261 -10.11 -5.60 2.09
N ALA A 262 -10.90 -5.11 3.04
CA ALA A 262 -10.73 -5.39 4.45
C ALA A 262 -11.88 -6.24 5.01
N PHE A 263 -11.56 -7.13 5.96
CA PHE A 263 -12.48 -8.17 6.44
C PHE A 263 -12.40 -8.33 7.97
N ASP A 264 -13.52 -8.67 8.62
CA ASP A 264 -13.47 -9.44 9.88
C ASP A 264 -13.09 -10.92 9.59
N PHE A 265 -12.80 -11.68 10.64
CA PHE A 265 -12.45 -13.09 10.58
C PHE A 265 -13.54 -14.02 11.13
N ASP A 266 -13.94 -13.87 12.39
CA ASP A 266 -14.79 -14.80 13.15
C ASP A 266 -16.27 -14.47 12.94
N GLY A 267 -16.93 -15.14 11.98
CA GLY A 267 -18.29 -14.81 11.53
C GLY A 267 -18.33 -14.26 10.10
N CYS A 268 -17.20 -13.73 9.61
CA CYS A 268 -17.08 -13.21 8.26
C CYS A 268 -16.37 -14.19 7.31
N LEU A 269 -15.06 -14.41 7.49
CA LEU A 269 -14.28 -15.29 6.62
C LEU A 269 -14.38 -16.76 7.04
N VAL A 270 -14.51 -17.00 8.35
CA VAL A 270 -14.55 -18.34 8.94
C VAL A 270 -15.66 -18.47 9.96
N LYS A 271 -16.27 -19.65 9.99
CA LYS A 271 -17.10 -20.10 11.12
C LYS A 271 -16.17 -20.74 12.14
N THR A 272 -16.16 -20.22 13.36
CA THR A 272 -15.24 -20.68 14.40
C THR A 272 -16.00 -21.42 15.51
N ASP A 273 -15.37 -22.49 16.01
CA ASP A 273 -16.05 -23.42 16.90
C ASP A 273 -16.01 -22.91 18.34
N VAL A 274 -17.15 -22.45 18.86
CA VAL A 274 -17.25 -21.96 20.25
C VAL A 274 -17.06 -23.05 21.32
N LYS A 275 -17.05 -24.34 20.94
CA LYS A 275 -16.87 -25.49 21.84
C LYS A 275 -15.46 -26.07 21.79
N ARG A 276 -14.69 -25.85 20.72
CA ARG A 276 -13.31 -26.34 20.56
C ARG A 276 -12.31 -25.18 20.57
N VAL A 277 -11.15 -25.39 21.18
CA VAL A 277 -10.05 -24.41 21.18
C VAL A 277 -8.87 -25.04 20.46
N GLY A 278 -8.27 -24.33 19.50
CA GLY A 278 -7.12 -24.80 18.74
C GLY A 278 -7.04 -24.18 17.34
N ALA A 279 -5.89 -24.36 16.68
CA ALA A 279 -5.61 -23.85 15.34
C ALA A 279 -6.61 -24.34 14.27
N ASP A 280 -7.21 -25.52 14.47
CA ASP A 280 -8.13 -26.17 13.53
C ASP A 280 -9.60 -26.09 13.98
N ALA A 281 -9.91 -25.22 14.95
CA ALA A 281 -11.27 -24.98 15.45
C ALA A 281 -12.08 -24.04 14.54
N TRP A 282 -12.06 -24.28 13.22
CA TRP A 282 -12.71 -23.43 12.21
C TRP A 282 -13.11 -24.19 10.94
N SER A 283 -13.99 -23.57 10.16
CA SER A 283 -14.27 -23.88 8.76
C SER A 283 -14.47 -22.57 7.98
N LEU A 284 -14.38 -22.59 6.65
CA LEU A 284 -14.78 -21.45 5.83
C LEU A 284 -16.25 -21.08 6.10
N MET A 285 -16.60 -19.78 6.04
CA MET A 285 -17.99 -19.35 6.15
C MET A 285 -18.77 -19.66 4.85
N HIS A 286 -18.17 -19.34 3.70
CA HIS A 286 -18.64 -19.72 2.37
C HIS A 286 -17.52 -20.41 1.58
N SER A 287 -17.86 -21.39 0.74
CA SER A 287 -16.90 -22.14 -0.07
C SER A 287 -16.20 -21.29 -1.14
N SER A 288 -16.83 -20.20 -1.57
CA SER A 288 -16.37 -19.22 -2.55
C SER A 288 -15.27 -18.27 -2.06
N ILE A 289 -15.03 -18.21 -0.74
CA ILE A 289 -14.10 -17.24 -0.12
C ILE A 289 -12.67 -17.30 -0.71
N PRO A 290 -12.04 -18.48 -0.88
CA PRO A 290 -10.71 -18.55 -1.48
C PRO A 290 -10.68 -17.92 -2.88
N ASP A 291 -11.68 -18.20 -3.72
CA ASP A 291 -11.70 -17.74 -5.10
C ASP A 291 -12.00 -16.24 -5.20
N LYS A 292 -12.91 -15.73 -4.35
CA LYS A 292 -13.19 -14.29 -4.25
C LYS A 292 -11.98 -13.50 -3.72
N LEU A 293 -11.23 -14.02 -2.74
CA LEU A 293 -10.00 -13.38 -2.26
C LEU A 293 -8.87 -13.43 -3.30
N GLN A 294 -8.71 -14.56 -4.02
CA GLN A 294 -7.78 -14.66 -5.15
C GLN A 294 -8.11 -13.66 -6.27
N SER A 295 -9.40 -13.52 -6.64
CA SER A 295 -9.84 -12.51 -7.63
C SER A 295 -9.48 -11.09 -7.19
N LEU A 296 -9.85 -10.70 -5.96
CA LEU A 296 -9.54 -9.37 -5.43
C LEU A 296 -8.04 -9.07 -5.42
N TYR A 297 -7.22 -10.05 -5.01
CA TYR A 297 -5.78 -9.90 -5.02
C TYR A 297 -5.23 -9.71 -6.44
N ASN A 298 -5.68 -10.51 -7.40
CA ASN A 298 -5.33 -10.37 -8.82
C ASN A 298 -5.82 -9.04 -9.43
N ASP A 299 -6.96 -8.54 -8.97
CA ASP A 299 -7.47 -7.22 -9.30
C ASP A 299 -6.64 -6.09 -8.67
N GLY A 300 -5.61 -6.37 -7.88
CA GLY A 300 -4.72 -5.40 -7.24
C GLY A 300 -5.27 -4.80 -5.95
N TYR A 301 -6.17 -5.50 -5.25
CA TYR A 301 -6.53 -5.16 -3.88
C TYR A 301 -5.51 -5.71 -2.89
N LYS A 302 -5.12 -4.87 -1.93
CA LYS A 302 -4.48 -5.34 -0.71
C LYS A 302 -5.53 -5.97 0.20
N LEU A 303 -5.32 -7.22 0.59
CA LEU A 303 -6.19 -7.95 1.50
C LEU A 303 -5.78 -7.70 2.95
N VAL A 304 -6.73 -7.27 3.79
CA VAL A 304 -6.46 -6.98 5.21
C VAL A 304 -7.52 -7.62 6.12
N ILE A 305 -7.09 -8.26 7.20
CA ILE A 305 -7.98 -8.76 8.26
C ILE A 305 -7.85 -7.88 9.50
N PHE A 306 -8.98 -7.37 9.99
CA PHE A 306 -9.12 -6.62 11.23
C PHE A 306 -10.05 -7.37 12.19
N THR A 307 -9.50 -8.01 13.23
CA THR A 307 -10.28 -8.88 14.13
C THR A 307 -10.13 -8.49 15.61
N ASN A 308 -11.21 -8.67 16.38
CA ASN A 308 -11.32 -8.28 17.78
C ASN A 308 -11.16 -9.51 18.71
N GLU A 309 -10.02 -9.71 19.37
CA GLU A 309 -9.75 -10.92 20.18
C GLU A 309 -9.56 -10.62 21.68
N SER A 310 -10.64 -10.25 22.37
CA SER A 310 -10.54 -9.83 23.77
C SER A 310 -10.16 -10.96 24.75
N ASN A 311 -10.23 -12.22 24.34
CA ASN A 311 -9.88 -13.36 25.19
C ASN A 311 -8.38 -13.41 25.50
N ILE A 312 -7.52 -12.96 24.57
CA ILE A 312 -6.06 -12.82 24.80
C ILE A 312 -5.78 -11.89 25.99
N GLU A 313 -6.49 -10.77 26.11
CA GLU A 313 -6.33 -9.85 27.24
C GLU A 313 -6.97 -10.40 28.53
N ARG A 314 -8.16 -10.99 28.43
CA ARG A 314 -8.95 -11.47 29.59
C ARG A 314 -8.36 -12.71 30.24
N TRP A 315 -7.90 -13.69 29.47
CA TRP A 315 -7.49 -15.01 29.96
C TRP A 315 -6.02 -15.03 30.37
N LYS A 316 -5.65 -14.25 31.39
CA LYS A 316 -4.24 -14.11 31.84
C LYS A 316 -3.49 -15.43 31.95
N ASN A 317 -4.05 -16.40 32.67
CA ASN A 317 -3.41 -17.70 32.94
C ASN A 317 -3.52 -18.70 31.76
N LYS A 318 -4.16 -18.32 30.65
CA LYS A 318 -4.29 -19.13 29.42
C LYS A 318 -3.98 -18.28 28.18
N ARG A 319 -3.18 -17.21 28.31
CA ARG A 319 -2.95 -16.25 27.23
C ARG A 319 -2.27 -16.90 26.03
N GLN A 320 -1.24 -17.70 26.27
CA GLN A 320 -0.56 -18.47 25.22
C GLN A 320 -1.56 -19.31 24.42
N VAL A 321 -2.41 -20.10 25.10
CA VAL A 321 -3.45 -20.94 24.45
C VAL A 321 -4.44 -20.09 23.62
N ALA A 322 -4.81 -18.89 24.07
CA ALA A 322 -5.67 -17.98 23.31
C ALA A 322 -4.96 -17.42 22.07
N VAL A 323 -3.68 -17.05 22.21
CA VAL A 323 -2.81 -16.57 21.12
C VAL A 323 -2.61 -17.68 20.08
N ASP A 324 -2.16 -18.87 20.50
CA ASP A 324 -1.92 -20.02 19.62
C ASP A 324 -3.18 -20.43 18.86
N SER A 325 -4.33 -20.45 19.55
CA SER A 325 -5.64 -20.73 18.93
C SER A 325 -6.05 -19.68 17.89
N LYS A 326 -5.81 -18.39 18.14
CA LYS A 326 -6.16 -17.33 17.17
C LYS A 326 -5.18 -17.29 15.99
N ILE A 327 -3.88 -17.25 16.27
CA ILE A 327 -2.82 -17.19 15.26
C ILE A 327 -2.83 -18.46 14.40
N GLY A 328 -2.99 -19.64 15.01
CA GLY A 328 -3.08 -20.91 14.27
C GLY A 328 -4.24 -20.93 13.27
N ARG A 329 -5.43 -20.47 13.69
CA ARG A 329 -6.59 -20.34 12.78
C ARG A 329 -6.31 -19.38 11.62
N LEU A 330 -5.67 -18.24 11.89
CA LEU A 330 -5.30 -17.26 10.87
C LEU A 330 -4.25 -17.78 9.88
N ASN A 331 -3.19 -18.43 10.38
CA ASN A 331 -2.17 -19.06 9.53
C ASN A 331 -2.78 -20.16 8.64
N ASN A 332 -3.57 -21.06 9.22
CA ASN A 332 -4.21 -22.16 8.48
C ASN A 332 -5.22 -21.63 7.44
N PHE A 333 -5.88 -20.50 7.73
CA PHE A 333 -6.71 -19.79 6.76
C PHE A 333 -5.90 -19.19 5.60
N ILE A 334 -4.80 -18.48 5.88
CA ILE A 334 -3.93 -17.89 4.84
C ILE A 334 -3.39 -18.97 3.90
N VAL A 335 -2.89 -20.09 4.45
CA VAL A 335 -2.46 -21.26 3.68
C VAL A 335 -3.60 -21.84 2.82
N LYS A 336 -4.84 -21.81 3.32
CA LYS A 336 -6.02 -22.32 2.60
C LYS A 336 -6.45 -21.42 1.43
N VAL A 337 -6.34 -20.09 1.57
CA VAL A 337 -6.75 -19.13 0.52
C VAL A 337 -5.64 -18.80 -0.48
N LYS A 338 -4.38 -19.11 -0.17
CA LYS A 338 -3.21 -19.01 -1.08
C LYS A 338 -2.95 -17.60 -1.64
N VAL A 339 -3.28 -16.56 -0.87
CA VAL A 339 -2.96 -15.17 -1.17
C VAL A 339 -2.33 -14.51 0.05
N PRO A 340 -1.41 -13.53 -0.14
CA PRO A 340 -0.88 -12.74 0.96
C PRO A 340 -1.99 -11.93 1.63
N VAL A 341 -2.06 -11.95 2.96
CA VAL A 341 -3.05 -11.20 3.74
C VAL A 341 -2.37 -10.51 4.91
N GLN A 342 -2.55 -9.19 5.02
CA GLN A 342 -2.10 -8.41 6.16
C GLN A 342 -3.07 -8.62 7.33
N VAL A 343 -2.60 -8.96 8.53
CA VAL A 343 -3.50 -9.23 9.68
C VAL A 343 -3.21 -8.33 10.87
N PHE A 344 -4.27 -7.81 11.48
CA PHE A 344 -4.24 -7.10 12.77
C PHE A 344 -5.31 -7.66 13.72
N ILE A 345 -4.89 -7.90 14.96
CA ILE A 345 -5.69 -8.49 16.04
C ILE A 345 -5.72 -7.49 17.21
N ALA A 346 -6.86 -6.83 17.43
CA ALA A 346 -7.07 -5.98 18.59
C ALA A 346 -7.35 -6.85 19.84
N CYS A 347 -6.33 -7.03 20.67
CA CYS A 347 -6.39 -7.91 21.85
C CYS A 347 -7.04 -7.23 23.05
N GLY A 348 -6.97 -5.90 23.17
CA GLY A 348 -7.45 -5.18 24.33
C GLY A 348 -8.98 -5.14 24.45
N VAL A 349 -9.41 -4.56 25.58
CA VAL A 349 -10.80 -4.57 26.03
C VAL A 349 -11.41 -3.17 25.92
N GLY A 350 -12.66 -3.10 25.49
CA GLY A 350 -13.51 -1.94 25.74
C GLY A 350 -14.01 -1.91 27.18
N SER A 351 -14.45 -0.73 27.63
CA SER A 351 -15.18 -0.52 28.88
C SER A 351 -16.39 -1.44 28.92
N LYS A 352 -16.65 -2.02 30.10
CA LYS A 352 -17.99 -2.52 30.40
C LYS A 352 -18.84 -1.30 30.74
N SER A 353 -19.91 -1.06 29.98
CA SER A 353 -20.94 -0.08 30.31
C SER A 353 -21.35 -0.25 31.79
N GLY A 354 -21.24 0.82 32.58
CA GLY A 354 -21.69 0.83 33.98
C GLY A 354 -20.66 0.49 35.08
N LYS A 355 -19.34 0.40 34.81
CA LYS A 355 -18.33 0.39 35.90
C LYS A 355 -17.50 1.67 35.96
N VAL A 356 -17.50 2.31 37.14
CA VAL A 356 -16.94 3.64 37.43
C VAL A 356 -15.42 3.72 37.26
N ASN A 357 -14.70 2.60 37.34
CA ASN A 357 -13.25 2.55 37.08
C ASN A 357 -13.00 2.53 35.56
N LYS A 358 -13.07 3.71 34.97
CA LYS A 358 -13.02 4.01 33.53
C LYS A 358 -11.63 3.73 32.92
N LYS A 359 -11.27 2.45 32.76
CA LYS A 359 -10.17 2.06 31.89
C LYS A 359 -10.55 2.45 30.47
N GLU A 360 -9.75 3.31 29.84
CA GLU A 360 -10.05 3.84 28.51
C GLU A 360 -10.24 2.73 27.48
N ASP A 361 -11.25 2.87 26.62
CA ASP A 361 -11.55 1.94 25.55
C ASP A 361 -10.36 1.80 24.60
N ASP A 362 -9.87 0.58 24.41
CA ASP A 362 -8.77 0.30 23.49
C ASP A 362 -9.00 0.96 22.10
N PRO A 363 -8.15 1.93 21.68
CA PRO A 363 -8.32 2.66 20.42
C PRO A 363 -8.25 1.77 19.17
N PHE A 364 -7.62 0.60 19.27
CA PHE A 364 -7.50 -0.36 18.17
C PHE A 364 -8.71 -1.29 18.08
N ARG A 365 -9.54 -1.40 19.12
CA ARG A 365 -10.69 -2.31 19.14
C ARG A 365 -11.86 -1.76 18.31
N LYS A 366 -12.33 -2.52 17.31
CA LYS A 366 -13.55 -2.18 16.55
C LYS A 366 -14.73 -2.01 17.52
N PRO A 367 -15.54 -0.94 17.41
CA PRO A 367 -15.71 -0.07 16.24
C PRO A 367 -14.70 1.09 16.08
N LYS A 368 -13.71 1.24 16.97
CA LYS A 368 -12.73 2.33 16.83
C LYS A 368 -11.78 2.08 15.65
N PRO A 369 -11.37 3.11 14.90
CA PRO A 369 -10.59 2.98 13.66
C PRO A 369 -9.08 2.75 13.88
N GLY A 370 -8.61 2.47 15.11
CA GLY A 370 -7.17 2.44 15.40
C GLY A 370 -6.36 1.42 14.61
N MET A 371 -6.91 0.21 14.35
CA MET A 371 -6.21 -0.75 13.48
C MET A 371 -6.15 -0.28 12.01
N TRP A 372 -7.18 0.42 11.51
CA TRP A 372 -7.15 0.99 10.16
C TRP A 372 -6.07 2.06 10.05
N HIS A 373 -6.06 3.05 10.95
CA HIS A 373 -5.04 4.10 10.96
C HIS A 373 -3.63 3.53 11.13
N LEU A 374 -3.45 2.46 11.90
CA LEU A 374 -2.16 1.78 12.02
C LEU A 374 -1.71 1.22 10.66
N MET A 375 -2.60 0.52 9.96
CA MET A 375 -2.35 -0.06 8.64
C MET A 375 -2.04 1.02 7.59
N GLU A 376 -2.90 2.04 7.51
CA GLU A 376 -2.82 3.16 6.56
C GLU A 376 -1.52 3.95 6.73
N GLN A 377 -1.17 4.33 7.97
CA GLN A 377 -0.03 5.21 8.24
C GLN A 377 1.32 4.48 8.14
N HIS A 378 1.39 3.21 8.55
CA HIS A 378 2.68 2.53 8.80
C HIS A 378 2.90 1.25 7.99
N PHE A 379 1.85 0.67 7.40
CA PHE A 379 1.93 -0.60 6.67
C PHE A 379 1.53 -0.49 5.20
N ASN A 380 1.30 0.71 4.65
CA ASN A 380 0.88 0.92 3.25
C ASN A 380 1.84 1.80 2.41
N SER A 381 3.11 1.92 2.82
CA SER A 381 4.16 2.73 2.15
C SER A 381 3.74 4.17 1.77
N GLY A 382 2.83 4.80 2.52
CA GLY A 382 2.30 6.13 2.23
C GLY A 382 1.41 6.22 0.97
N ILE A 383 1.01 5.09 0.38
CA ILE A 383 0.07 5.05 -0.74
C ILE A 383 -1.30 5.48 -0.24
N ALA A 384 -1.82 6.57 -0.82
CA ALA A 384 -3.15 7.10 -0.50
C ALA A 384 -4.24 6.10 -0.90
N ILE A 385 -5.17 5.85 0.02
CA ILE A 385 -6.25 4.88 -0.16
C ILE A 385 -7.42 5.53 -0.92
N ASP A 386 -7.85 4.87 -2.00
CA ASP A 386 -9.06 5.15 -2.75
C ASP A 386 -10.25 4.61 -1.96
N MET A 387 -10.87 5.48 -1.17
CA MET A 387 -12.00 5.15 -0.30
C MET A 387 -13.27 4.75 -1.07
N ASP A 388 -13.40 5.18 -2.33
CA ASP A 388 -14.54 4.81 -3.18
C ASP A 388 -14.42 3.38 -3.71
N LYS A 389 -13.19 2.88 -3.89
CA LYS A 389 -12.93 1.49 -4.28
C LYS A 389 -12.71 0.55 -3.10
N SER A 390 -12.31 1.07 -1.95
CA SER A 390 -12.04 0.29 -0.74
C SER A 390 -13.30 -0.02 0.07
N PHE A 391 -13.30 -1.14 0.79
CA PHE A 391 -14.48 -1.60 1.54
C PHE A 391 -14.11 -2.46 2.76
N PHE A 392 -15.07 -2.63 3.65
CA PHE A 392 -15.02 -3.54 4.80
C PHE A 392 -16.16 -4.56 4.74
N VAL A 393 -15.87 -5.83 5.03
CA VAL A 393 -16.87 -6.91 5.16
C VAL A 393 -16.83 -7.48 6.57
N GLY A 394 -17.99 -7.63 7.23
CA GLY A 394 -18.07 -8.15 8.59
C GLY A 394 -19.49 -8.54 9.00
N ASP A 395 -19.64 -9.48 9.94
CA ASP A 395 -20.94 -9.99 10.40
C ASP A 395 -21.60 -9.10 11.44
N ALA A 396 -20.83 -8.28 12.17
CA ALA A 396 -21.33 -7.41 13.23
C ALA A 396 -22.00 -6.12 12.66
N ALA A 397 -23.07 -6.31 11.89
CA ALA A 397 -23.80 -5.28 11.15
C ALA A 397 -24.97 -4.65 11.91
N GLY A 398 -25.33 -5.19 13.09
CA GLY A 398 -26.42 -4.66 13.92
C GLY A 398 -27.83 -5.17 13.56
N ARG A 399 -27.92 -6.24 12.78
CA ARG A 399 -29.17 -6.98 12.52
C ARG A 399 -29.63 -7.66 13.82
N GLU A 400 -30.89 -8.06 13.89
CA GLU A 400 -31.49 -8.66 15.11
C GLU A 400 -30.75 -9.94 15.57
N SER A 401 -30.17 -10.69 14.64
CA SER A 401 -29.35 -11.89 14.89
C SER A 401 -27.89 -11.60 15.23
N ASP A 402 -27.39 -10.38 15.02
CA ASP A 402 -25.97 -10.08 15.10
C ASP A 402 -25.51 -9.91 16.55
N HIS A 403 -24.35 -10.47 16.86
CA HIS A 403 -23.79 -10.44 18.21
C HIS A 403 -23.34 -9.02 18.63
N SER A 404 -23.09 -8.11 17.68
CA SER A 404 -22.76 -6.71 17.93
C SER A 404 -22.94 -5.83 16.68
N VAL A 405 -22.68 -4.52 16.85
CA VAL A 405 -22.66 -3.48 15.80
C VAL A 405 -21.22 -3.05 15.43
N ALA A 406 -20.21 -3.86 15.78
CA ALA A 406 -18.83 -3.41 15.78
C ALA A 406 -18.23 -3.18 14.39
N ASP A 407 -18.72 -3.89 13.37
CA ASP A 407 -18.13 -3.91 12.03
C ASP A 407 -18.69 -2.81 11.15
N ILE A 408 -20.02 -2.65 11.12
CA ILE A 408 -20.65 -1.53 10.43
C ILE A 408 -20.15 -0.19 11.00
N LYS A 409 -20.06 -0.06 12.33
CA LYS A 409 -19.55 1.16 12.97
C LYS A 409 -18.05 1.37 12.77
N PHE A 410 -17.27 0.32 12.55
CA PHE A 410 -15.87 0.46 12.15
C PHE A 410 -15.77 1.03 10.73
N ALA A 411 -16.54 0.49 9.78
CA ALA A 411 -16.62 1.00 8.42
C ALA A 411 -17.11 2.46 8.37
N GLU A 412 -18.17 2.80 9.10
CA GLU A 412 -18.67 4.18 9.28
C GLU A 412 -17.61 5.11 9.91
N ALA A 413 -16.91 4.65 10.96
CA ALA A 413 -15.87 5.42 11.63
C ALA A 413 -14.66 5.71 10.73
N ILE A 414 -14.44 4.92 9.68
CA ILE A 414 -13.40 5.17 8.67
C ILE A 414 -13.97 5.97 7.48
N GLY A 415 -15.19 5.65 7.03
CA GLY A 415 -15.78 6.12 5.77
C GLY A 415 -15.65 5.11 4.63
N LEU A 416 -15.61 3.81 4.95
CA LEU A 416 -15.58 2.72 3.96
C LEU A 416 -16.99 2.30 3.55
N LYS A 417 -17.12 1.77 2.33
CA LYS A 417 -18.28 0.94 1.96
C LYS A 417 -18.30 -0.31 2.84
N PHE A 418 -19.49 -0.71 3.27
CA PHE A 418 -19.69 -1.88 4.13
C PHE A 418 -20.55 -2.92 3.43
N TYR A 419 -20.20 -4.20 3.60
CA TYR A 419 -20.99 -5.35 3.13
C TYR A 419 -21.09 -6.40 4.23
N VAL A 420 -22.19 -7.14 4.26
CA VAL A 420 -22.32 -8.34 5.12
C VAL A 420 -21.79 -9.58 4.40
N PRO A 421 -21.28 -10.60 5.12
CA PRO A 421 -20.60 -11.74 4.49
C PRO A 421 -21.53 -12.56 3.59
N GLU A 422 -22.80 -12.67 3.96
CA GLU A 422 -23.79 -13.47 3.24
C GLU A 422 -24.18 -12.84 1.89
N GLU A 423 -24.10 -11.51 1.77
CA GLU A 423 -24.31 -10.80 0.50
C GLU A 423 -23.02 -10.75 -0.34
N TYR A 424 -21.87 -10.56 0.32
CA TYR A 424 -20.59 -10.41 -0.37
C TYR A 424 -20.04 -11.74 -0.90
N PHE A 425 -20.20 -12.83 -0.14
CA PHE A 425 -19.58 -14.12 -0.46
C PHE A 425 -20.52 -15.16 -1.08
N ALA A 426 -21.84 -15.03 -1.00
CA ALA A 426 -22.77 -15.93 -1.72
C ALA A 426 -22.52 -16.03 -3.24
#